data_AF-A0A1F5UJA1-F1
#
_entry.id   AF-A0A1F5UJA1-F1
#
_cell.length_a   1.000
_cell.length_b   1.000
_cell.length_c   1.000
_cell.angle_alpha   90.00
_cell.angle_beta   90.00
_cell.angle_gamma   90.00
#
_symmetry.space_group_name_H-M   'P 1'
#
loop_
_entity.id
_entity.type
_entity.pdbx_description
1 polymer ?
#
loop_
_entity_poly.entity_id
_entity_poly.type
_entity_poly.pdbx_seq_one_letter_code
_entity_poly.pdbx_strand_id
1 'polypeptide(L)'
;MILKLLPSPRLVVLTAAGVLFLLAGERLGTWLLIFYDILLLLTVLFDLLFTPRLASLSAERLVEERLSLGGKNPVTIKIKNTSAALLEFTVEDETPPDFQVMKGTDILSVPPASSGSFTYHITPLERGDFSFGNTYFRYFSPLKLLIVHDKFKTGKNVRVYPNVLEIRKYGFLASRNRLIDIGLKHTKYRGVGTEFESLRDYTFDDDFRWIDWKATARRQKPTVRQHEIEQNQNVIIMLDAGRLMLNAVEGMYKIDYAINAALMLTFVAINKSDNIGIIVFSDKIEAYVPPKKDKKQLSRISESLYNVKAKMAESDYKRAFLFAKSKNKKRSLFIVITDLIDLYASKNLINNVKSLKPMHAFLFTALRDPALTEISLSAPSTLSEVYRKAAAYDLLTKRKTAVHELKSAGGFAFDVHPKDLTVNLVNSYIEIKERLSI
;
A
#
# COMPACT_ATOMS: atom_id res chain seq x y z
N MET A 1 10.77 -12.79 39.23
CA MET A 1 9.89 -13.09 38.08
C MET A 1 9.77 -14.60 38.00
N ILE A 2 8.57 -15.15 38.20
CA ILE A 2 8.34 -16.60 38.23
C ILE A 2 8.40 -17.11 36.78
N LEU A 3 9.38 -17.96 36.47
CA LEU A 3 9.42 -18.67 35.18
C LEU A 3 8.16 -19.52 35.08
N LYS A 4 7.39 -19.35 34.01
CA LYS A 4 6.30 -20.29 33.71
C LYS A 4 6.92 -21.56 33.15
N LEU A 5 6.95 -22.59 34.00
CA LEU A 5 7.51 -23.89 33.72
C LEU A 5 6.37 -24.87 33.40
N LEU A 6 6.55 -25.66 32.35
CA LEU A 6 5.65 -26.74 31.97
C LEU A 6 6.42 -28.07 32.05
N PRO A 7 5.78 -29.17 32.51
CA PRO A 7 6.41 -30.48 32.49
C PRO A 7 6.65 -30.90 31.03
N SER A 8 7.85 -31.42 30.73
CA SER A 8 8.12 -31.95 29.40
C SER A 8 7.49 -33.34 29.23
N PRO A 9 7.26 -33.81 27.98
CA PRO A 9 6.83 -35.19 27.74
C PRO A 9 7.77 -36.23 28.36
N ARG A 10 9.07 -35.93 28.49
CA ARG A 10 10.05 -36.83 29.13
C ARG A 10 9.78 -36.95 30.63
N LEU A 11 9.47 -35.85 31.31
CA LEU A 11 9.13 -35.89 32.74
C LEU A 11 7.82 -36.67 32.96
N VAL A 12 6.83 -36.53 32.08
CA VAL A 12 5.58 -37.30 32.13
C VAL A 12 5.86 -38.81 31.95
N VAL A 13 6.74 -39.19 31.01
CA VAL A 13 7.11 -40.60 30.82
C VAL A 13 7.88 -41.15 32.03
N LEU A 14 8.82 -40.38 32.59
CA LEU A 14 9.59 -40.80 33.76
C LEU A 14 8.68 -40.97 34.99
N THR A 15 7.81 -40.01 35.27
CA THR A 15 6.83 -40.13 36.36
C THR A 15 5.92 -41.36 36.18
N ALA A 16 5.44 -41.63 34.95
CA ALA A 16 4.66 -42.84 34.67
C ALA A 16 5.45 -44.14 34.82
N ALA A 17 6.75 -44.14 34.47
CA ALA A 17 7.61 -45.32 34.60
C ALA A 17 7.80 -45.76 36.06
N GLY A 18 7.68 -44.84 37.03
CA GLY A 18 7.72 -45.16 38.46
C GLY A 18 6.66 -46.20 38.88
N VAL A 19 5.49 -46.19 38.23
CA VAL A 19 4.39 -47.14 38.51
C VAL A 19 4.82 -48.59 38.30
N LEU A 20 5.79 -48.87 37.42
CA LEU A 20 6.29 -50.22 37.18
C LEU A 20 6.94 -50.86 38.41
N PHE A 21 7.44 -50.06 39.37
CA PHE A 21 8.02 -50.60 40.62
C PHE A 21 6.97 -51.26 41.52
N LEU A 22 5.68 -50.92 41.36
CA LEU A 22 4.60 -51.59 42.10
C LEU A 22 4.43 -53.06 41.71
N LEU A 23 4.94 -53.49 40.54
CA LEU A 23 4.94 -54.90 40.12
C LEU A 23 5.86 -55.79 40.97
N ALA A 24 6.76 -55.21 41.77
CA ALA A 24 7.67 -55.93 42.67
C ALA A 24 7.04 -56.38 44.01
N GLY A 25 5.72 -56.20 44.17
CA GLY A 25 4.96 -56.57 45.37
C GLY A 25 4.71 -55.39 46.33
N GLU A 26 3.71 -55.52 47.20
CA GLU A 26 3.18 -54.38 47.98
C GLU A 26 4.22 -53.67 48.86
N ARG A 27 5.03 -54.42 49.61
CA ARG A 27 6.00 -53.83 50.54
C ARG A 27 7.29 -53.37 49.85
N LEU A 28 7.85 -54.19 48.95
CA LEU A 28 9.11 -53.85 48.28
C LEU A 28 8.89 -52.78 47.20
N GLY A 29 7.81 -52.91 46.42
CA GLY A 29 7.47 -51.97 45.35
C GLY A 29 7.16 -50.55 45.84
N THR A 30 6.51 -50.41 47.01
CA THR A 30 6.25 -49.09 47.60
C THR A 30 7.52 -48.36 48.04
N TRP A 31 8.47 -49.05 48.68
CA TRP A 31 9.77 -48.46 49.03
C TRP A 31 10.59 -48.08 47.79
N LEU A 32 10.57 -48.92 46.74
CA LEU A 32 11.23 -48.63 45.47
C LEU A 32 10.62 -47.41 44.76
N LEU A 33 9.28 -47.29 44.76
CA LEU A 33 8.58 -46.14 44.20
C LEU A 33 8.94 -44.85 44.95
N ILE A 34 8.90 -44.85 46.29
CA ILE A 34 9.26 -43.67 47.10
C ILE A 34 10.70 -43.24 46.82
N PHE A 35 11.64 -44.20 46.77
CA PHE A 35 13.03 -43.91 46.46
C PHE A 35 13.20 -43.33 45.05
N TYR A 36 12.51 -43.90 44.06
CA TYR A 36 12.47 -43.40 42.69
C TYR A 36 11.92 -41.98 42.61
N ASP A 37 10.80 -41.69 43.29
CA ASP A 37 10.16 -40.38 43.29
C ASP A 37 11.06 -39.32 43.94
N ILE A 38 11.74 -39.66 45.04
CA ILE A 38 12.74 -38.76 45.67
C ILE A 38 13.89 -38.48 44.71
N LEU A 39 14.42 -39.51 44.05
CA LEU A 39 15.50 -39.34 43.07
C LEU A 39 15.04 -38.49 41.88
N LEU A 40 13.83 -38.72 41.37
CA LEU A 40 13.24 -37.95 40.29
C LEU A 40 13.03 -36.49 40.71
N LEU A 41 12.53 -36.24 41.92
CA LEU A 41 12.39 -34.90 42.48
C LEU A 41 13.74 -34.17 42.56
N LEU A 42 14.78 -34.84 43.06
CA LEU A 42 16.13 -34.28 43.14
C LEU A 42 16.70 -33.95 41.76
N THR A 43 16.48 -34.82 40.75
CA THR A 43 16.93 -34.55 39.38
C THR A 43 16.19 -33.39 38.73
N VAL A 44 14.87 -33.24 38.96
CA VAL A 44 14.09 -32.08 38.51
C VAL A 44 14.57 -30.80 39.19
N LEU A 45 14.85 -30.84 40.50
CA LEU A 45 15.35 -29.68 41.24
C LEU A 45 16.74 -29.26 40.73
N PHE A 46 17.61 -30.24 40.46
CA PHE A 46 18.90 -30.01 39.82
C PHE A 46 18.72 -29.35 38.45
N ASP A 47 17.87 -29.90 37.58
CA ASP A 47 17.60 -29.33 36.26
C ASP A 47 17.09 -27.89 36.34
N LEU A 48 16.20 -27.60 37.29
CA LEU A 48 15.66 -26.26 37.53
C LEU A 48 16.74 -25.26 37.95
N LEU A 49 17.70 -25.67 38.80
CA LEU A 49 18.78 -24.81 39.27
C LEU A 49 19.76 -24.42 38.15
N PHE A 50 20.00 -25.33 37.21
CA PHE A 50 20.87 -25.11 36.05
C PHE A 50 20.14 -24.52 34.83
N THR A 51 18.81 -24.41 34.88
CA THR A 51 18.03 -23.80 33.81
C THR A 51 18.35 -22.30 33.72
N PRO A 52 18.80 -21.79 32.56
CA PRO A 52 19.09 -20.37 32.39
C PRO A 52 17.88 -19.49 32.75
N ARG A 53 18.12 -18.36 33.41
CA ARG A 53 17.06 -17.40 33.77
C ARG A 53 16.79 -16.44 32.62
N LEU A 54 15.56 -15.93 32.56
CA LEU A 54 15.14 -14.93 31.56
C LEU A 54 16.08 -13.70 31.49
N ALA A 55 16.68 -13.29 32.61
CA ALA A 55 17.63 -12.16 32.65
C ALA A 55 18.91 -12.37 31.81
N SER A 56 19.24 -13.62 31.48
CA SER A 56 20.37 -13.98 30.60
C SER A 56 19.99 -14.04 29.12
N LEU A 57 18.73 -13.74 28.81
CA LEU A 57 18.15 -13.81 27.49
C LEU A 57 17.61 -12.44 27.10
N SER A 58 17.81 -12.06 25.85
CA SER A 58 17.17 -10.87 25.29
C SER A 58 16.76 -11.15 23.87
N ALA A 59 15.66 -10.54 23.43
CA ALA A 59 15.21 -10.61 22.05
C ALA A 59 14.84 -9.23 21.54
N GLU A 60 15.09 -9.02 20.25
CA GLU A 60 14.77 -7.80 19.53
C GLU A 60 14.05 -8.15 18.23
N ARG A 61 12.96 -7.42 17.94
CA ARG A 61 12.26 -7.50 16.66
C ARG A 61 12.76 -6.41 15.72
N LEU A 62 13.40 -6.84 14.64
CA LEU A 62 13.83 -6.00 13.53
C LEU A 62 12.78 -6.07 12.42
N VAL A 63 12.07 -4.97 12.23
CA VAL A 63 11.06 -4.77 11.18
C VAL A 63 11.13 -3.32 10.73
N GLU A 64 10.90 -3.10 9.44
CA GLU A 64 10.80 -1.76 8.86
C GLU A 64 9.59 -1.01 9.44
N GLU A 65 9.74 0.30 9.69
CA GLU A 65 8.63 1.12 10.19
C GLU A 65 7.53 1.33 9.14
N ARG A 66 7.89 1.17 7.85
CA ARG A 66 7.02 1.39 6.70
C ARG A 66 6.87 0.11 5.88
N LEU A 67 5.80 -0.62 6.14
CA LEU A 67 5.46 -1.84 5.42
C LEU A 67 4.71 -1.50 4.12
N SER A 68 4.83 -2.36 3.11
CA SER A 68 4.09 -2.24 1.85
C SER A 68 2.86 -3.16 1.84
N LEU A 69 1.69 -2.60 1.55
CA LEU A 69 0.44 -3.33 1.36
C LEU A 69 0.58 -4.41 0.28
N GLY A 70 0.10 -5.63 0.55
CA GLY A 70 0.13 -6.75 -0.40
C GLY A 70 1.54 -7.25 -0.79
N GLY A 71 2.60 -6.61 -0.29
CA GLY A 71 3.98 -7.03 -0.47
C GLY A 71 4.41 -8.05 0.59
N LYS A 72 5.48 -8.79 0.31
CA LYS A 72 6.18 -9.57 1.33
C LYS A 72 7.14 -8.65 2.07
N ASN A 73 6.90 -8.46 3.37
CA ASN A 73 7.74 -7.63 4.23
C ASN A 73 8.49 -8.55 5.21
N PRO A 74 9.83 -8.50 5.26
CA PRO A 74 10.60 -9.35 6.16
C PRO A 74 10.51 -8.85 7.61
N VAL A 75 10.41 -9.77 8.54
CA VAL A 75 10.51 -9.54 9.99
C VAL A 75 11.56 -10.48 10.55
N THR A 76 12.55 -9.93 11.25
CA THR A 76 13.64 -10.71 11.84
C THR A 76 13.56 -10.63 13.36
N ILE A 77 13.50 -11.78 14.02
CA ILE A 77 13.65 -11.91 15.47
C ILE A 77 15.09 -12.30 15.76
N LYS A 78 15.79 -11.44 16.51
CA LYS A 78 17.15 -11.70 16.99
C LYS A 78 17.10 -12.05 18.46
N ILE A 79 17.61 -13.22 18.83
CA ILE A 79 17.70 -13.68 20.21
C ILE A 79 19.17 -13.74 20.60
N LYS A 80 19.51 -13.12 21.73
CA LYS A 80 20.84 -13.15 22.33
C LYS A 80 20.81 -13.99 23.60
N ASN A 81 21.68 -14.99 23.65
CA ASN A 81 21.88 -15.89 24.77
C ASN A 81 23.20 -15.52 25.46
N THR A 82 23.13 -14.94 26.67
CA THR A 82 24.34 -14.68 27.49
C THR A 82 24.59 -15.76 28.54
N SER A 83 23.80 -16.83 28.53
CA SER A 83 24.01 -17.97 29.41
C SER A 83 25.16 -18.87 28.93
N ALA A 84 25.59 -19.77 29.80
CA ALA A 84 26.61 -20.78 29.51
C ALA A 84 26.05 -22.04 28.81
N ALA A 85 24.74 -22.11 28.54
CA ALA A 85 24.09 -23.27 27.96
C ALA A 85 23.70 -23.04 26.50
N LEU A 86 23.78 -24.09 25.68
CA LEU A 86 23.15 -24.14 24.36
C LEU A 86 21.64 -24.19 24.55
N LEU A 87 20.89 -23.30 23.90
CA LEU A 87 19.44 -23.24 24.01
C LEU A 87 18.79 -23.42 22.64
N GLU A 88 17.89 -24.40 22.55
CA GLU A 88 17.02 -24.61 21.40
C GLU A 88 15.67 -23.93 21.69
N PHE A 89 15.44 -22.80 21.04
CA PHE A 89 14.21 -22.03 21.17
C PHE A 89 13.19 -22.44 20.12
N THR A 90 11.95 -22.69 20.53
CA THR A 90 10.79 -22.57 19.65
C THR A 90 10.25 -21.16 19.80
N VAL A 91 10.29 -20.37 18.73
CA VAL A 91 9.91 -18.95 18.75
C VAL A 91 8.61 -18.79 17.98
N GLU A 92 7.65 -18.07 18.55
CA GLU A 92 6.37 -17.73 17.94
C GLU A 92 6.12 -16.23 18.11
N ASP A 93 5.89 -15.53 17.00
CA ASP A 93 5.75 -14.08 17.02
C ASP A 93 4.28 -13.64 16.98
N GLU A 94 3.88 -12.72 17.86
CA GLU A 94 2.53 -12.17 17.89
C GLU A 94 2.39 -11.05 16.84
N THR A 95 1.95 -11.45 15.64
CA THR A 95 1.71 -10.54 14.51
C THR A 95 0.30 -9.93 14.56
N PRO A 96 0.07 -8.75 13.96
CA PRO A 96 -1.27 -8.20 13.80
C PRO A 96 -2.23 -9.21 13.10
N PRO A 97 -3.50 -9.29 13.52
CA PRO A 97 -4.43 -10.32 13.03
C PRO A 97 -4.73 -10.21 11.53
N ASP A 98 -4.65 -9.00 10.96
CA ASP A 98 -4.99 -8.73 9.56
C ASP A 98 -3.83 -9.02 8.59
N PHE A 99 -2.75 -9.64 9.06
CA PHE A 99 -1.56 -9.93 8.26
C PHE A 99 -1.50 -11.42 7.92
N GLN A 100 -1.22 -11.74 6.65
CA GLN A 100 -0.87 -13.10 6.26
C GLN A 100 0.57 -13.41 6.64
N VAL A 101 0.80 -14.48 7.39
CA VAL A 101 2.13 -14.86 7.89
C VAL A 101 2.65 -16.09 7.17
N MET A 102 3.80 -15.98 6.51
CA MET A 102 4.50 -17.12 5.93
C MET A 102 5.56 -17.60 6.93
N LYS A 103 5.26 -18.72 7.61
CA LYS A 103 6.10 -19.34 8.66
C LYS A 103 6.32 -18.42 9.87
N GLY A 104 5.31 -18.27 10.74
CA GLY A 104 5.42 -17.45 11.97
C GLY A 104 6.11 -18.13 13.16
N THR A 105 6.55 -19.37 12.97
CA THR A 105 7.16 -20.20 14.01
C THR A 105 8.41 -20.87 13.47
N ASP A 106 9.49 -20.89 14.24
CA ASP A 106 10.71 -21.60 13.90
C ASP A 106 11.46 -22.09 15.13
N ILE A 107 12.39 -23.03 14.89
CA ILE A 107 13.30 -23.57 15.91
C ILE A 107 14.67 -22.94 15.69
N LEU A 108 15.17 -22.27 16.72
CA LEU A 108 16.45 -21.57 16.70
C LEU A 108 17.39 -22.14 17.75
N SER A 109 18.52 -22.71 17.32
CA SER A 109 19.59 -23.13 18.22
C SER A 109 20.56 -21.97 18.44
N VAL A 110 20.70 -21.51 19.69
CA VAL A 110 21.56 -20.37 20.07
C VAL A 110 22.62 -20.84 21.05
N PRO A 111 23.89 -20.99 20.60
CA PRO A 111 25.01 -21.35 21.46
C PRO A 111 25.22 -20.39 22.65
N PRO A 112 26.00 -20.83 23.66
CA PRO A 112 26.41 -19.96 24.77
C PRO A 112 27.05 -18.66 24.28
N ALA A 113 26.77 -17.57 24.99
CA ALA A 113 27.33 -16.23 24.70
C ALA A 113 27.20 -15.76 23.23
N SER A 114 26.18 -16.25 22.52
CA SER A 114 25.99 -15.98 21.08
C SER A 114 24.63 -15.37 20.77
N SER A 115 24.35 -15.12 19.50
CA SER A 115 23.05 -14.66 19.03
C SER A 115 22.62 -15.46 17.82
N GLY A 116 21.34 -15.82 17.78
CA GLY A 116 20.69 -16.39 16.62
C GLY A 116 19.64 -15.44 16.07
N SER A 117 19.28 -15.60 14.81
CA SER A 117 18.19 -14.84 14.19
C SER A 117 17.34 -15.72 13.31
N PHE A 118 16.05 -15.46 13.33
CA PHE A 118 15.06 -16.07 12.45
C PHE A 118 14.33 -14.99 11.67
N THR A 119 14.16 -15.19 10.37
CA THR A 119 13.45 -14.23 9.49
C THR A 119 12.25 -14.90 8.85
N TYR A 120 11.09 -14.29 9.03
CA TYR A 120 9.85 -14.68 8.37
C TYR A 120 9.28 -13.52 7.57
N HIS A 121 8.25 -13.79 6.78
CA HIS A 121 7.62 -12.79 5.92
C HIS A 121 6.16 -12.62 6.29
N ILE A 122 5.72 -11.36 6.29
CA ILE A 122 4.32 -10.97 6.48
C ILE A 122 3.80 -10.21 5.25
N THR A 123 2.50 -10.36 4.99
CA THR A 123 1.79 -9.64 3.95
C THR A 123 0.57 -8.93 4.55
N PRO A 124 0.65 -7.61 4.76
CA PRO A 124 -0.48 -6.81 5.21
C PRO A 124 -1.61 -6.80 4.19
N LEU A 125 -2.84 -6.99 4.65
CA LEU A 125 -4.05 -6.95 3.81
C LEU A 125 -4.74 -5.58 3.80
N GLU A 126 -4.49 -4.77 4.84
CA GLU A 126 -5.03 -3.42 4.95
C GLU A 126 -3.95 -2.38 5.22
N ARG A 127 -4.20 -1.13 4.85
CA ARG A 127 -3.35 0.01 5.21
C ARG A 127 -3.74 0.63 6.54
N GLY A 128 -2.80 1.36 7.12
CA GLY A 128 -3.00 2.14 8.34
C GLY A 128 -1.91 1.88 9.37
N ASP A 129 -2.23 2.19 10.62
CA ASP A 129 -1.38 1.94 11.78
C ASP A 129 -1.67 0.56 12.37
N PHE A 130 -0.62 -0.21 12.63
CA PHE A 130 -0.70 -1.53 13.26
C PHE A 130 0.36 -1.65 14.36
N SER A 131 0.15 -2.58 15.28
CA SER A 131 1.09 -2.88 16.35
C SER A 131 1.33 -4.36 16.44
N PHE A 132 2.59 -4.77 16.43
CA PHE A 132 2.94 -6.12 16.81
C PHE A 132 2.86 -6.29 18.33
N GLY A 133 2.47 -7.50 18.76
CA GLY A 133 2.50 -7.91 20.15
C GLY A 133 3.88 -8.38 20.61
N ASN A 134 3.90 -9.26 21.60
CA ASN A 134 5.14 -9.81 22.16
C ASN A 134 5.66 -11.00 21.33
N THR A 135 6.92 -11.36 21.52
CA THR A 135 7.44 -12.61 20.96
C THR A 135 7.42 -13.67 22.05
N TYR A 136 6.68 -14.74 21.82
CA TYR A 136 6.63 -15.88 22.72
C TYR A 136 7.76 -16.84 22.36
N PHE A 137 8.31 -17.48 23.38
CA PHE A 137 9.32 -18.49 23.17
C PHE A 137 9.12 -19.66 24.11
N ARG A 138 9.71 -20.78 23.72
CA ARG A 138 9.87 -21.97 24.55
C ARG A 138 11.28 -22.51 24.40
N TYR A 139 11.87 -23.00 25.48
CA TYR A 139 13.10 -23.78 25.41
C TYR A 139 13.10 -24.87 26.48
N PHE A 140 13.85 -25.93 26.22
CA PHE A 140 14.04 -27.01 27.18
C PHE A 140 15.12 -26.66 28.20
N SER A 141 14.89 -27.06 29.45
CA SER A 141 15.94 -27.12 30.46
C SER A 141 17.10 -28.05 30.03
N PRO A 142 18.29 -27.95 30.65
CA PRO A 142 19.46 -28.76 30.26
C PRO A 142 19.21 -30.27 30.17
N LEU A 143 18.47 -30.87 31.12
CA LEU A 143 18.10 -32.29 31.10
C LEU A 143 16.82 -32.57 30.28
N LYS A 144 16.22 -31.53 29.69
CA LYS A 144 14.96 -31.55 28.94
C LYS A 144 13.77 -32.11 29.75
N LEU A 145 13.79 -31.97 31.08
CA LEU A 145 12.68 -32.37 31.97
C LEU A 145 11.61 -31.27 32.08
N LEU A 146 12.01 -30.01 31.90
CA LEU A 146 11.15 -28.85 32.00
C LEU A 146 11.15 -28.08 30.67
N ILE A 147 10.00 -27.49 30.35
CA ILE A 147 9.84 -26.53 29.25
C ILE A 147 9.63 -25.17 29.89
N VAL A 148 10.55 -24.24 29.62
CA VAL A 148 10.35 -22.84 29.96
C VAL A 148 9.49 -22.22 28.87
N HIS A 149 8.41 -21.55 29.26
CA HIS A 149 7.56 -20.81 28.32
C HIS A 149 7.38 -19.38 28.83
N ASP A 150 7.88 -18.39 28.10
CA ASP A 150 7.69 -16.98 28.48
C ASP A 150 7.63 -16.09 27.23
N LYS A 151 7.61 -14.78 27.45
CA LYS A 151 7.54 -13.77 26.40
C LYS A 151 8.62 -12.71 26.53
N PHE A 152 9.14 -12.26 25.39
CA PHE A 152 9.95 -11.07 25.28
C PHE A 152 9.06 -9.87 24.94
N LYS A 153 9.27 -8.74 25.62
CA LYS A 153 8.60 -7.48 25.31
C LYS A 153 9.20 -6.87 24.04
N THR A 154 8.71 -7.30 22.88
CA THR A 154 9.19 -6.90 21.55
C THR A 154 8.18 -6.06 20.77
N GLY A 155 7.08 -5.66 21.42
CA GLY A 155 6.00 -4.88 20.80
C GLY A 155 6.51 -3.66 20.05
N LYS A 156 6.04 -3.50 18.80
CA LYS A 156 6.51 -2.44 17.90
C LYS A 156 5.37 -1.96 17.01
N ASN A 157 5.22 -0.64 16.93
CA ASN A 157 4.25 -0.01 16.03
C ASN A 157 4.84 0.07 14.61
N VAL A 158 4.01 -0.21 13.63
CA VAL A 158 4.36 -0.19 12.21
C VAL A 158 3.24 0.47 11.42
N ARG A 159 3.61 1.08 10.29
CA ARG A 159 2.65 1.70 9.38
C ARG A 159 2.66 0.96 8.06
N VAL A 160 1.49 0.62 7.56
CA VAL A 160 1.33 -0.01 6.25
C VAL A 160 0.96 1.07 5.25
N TYR A 161 1.88 1.30 4.31
CA TYR A 161 1.73 2.24 3.22
C TYR A 161 1.18 1.53 1.97
N PRO A 162 0.63 2.29 1.01
CA PRO A 162 0.31 1.76 -0.31
C PRO A 162 1.53 1.10 -0.96
N ASN A 163 1.30 0.21 -1.91
CA ASN A 163 2.38 -0.59 -2.49
C ASN A 163 3.34 0.27 -3.35
N VAL A 164 4.39 0.82 -2.75
CA VAL A 164 5.39 1.67 -3.42
C VAL A 164 6.40 0.82 -4.22
N LEU A 165 6.40 -0.52 -4.07
CA LEU A 165 7.35 -1.39 -4.78
C LEU A 165 7.15 -1.32 -6.29
N GLU A 166 5.90 -1.16 -6.76
CA GLU A 166 5.62 -0.91 -8.17
C GLU A 166 6.31 0.37 -8.64
N ILE A 167 6.16 1.48 -7.90
CA ILE A 167 6.77 2.79 -8.23
C ILE A 167 8.31 2.67 -8.33
N ARG A 168 8.95 1.87 -7.46
CA ARG A 168 10.40 1.62 -7.57
C ARG A 168 10.78 0.87 -8.84
N LYS A 169 10.02 -0.15 -9.23
CA LYS A 169 10.20 -0.85 -10.52
C LYS A 169 10.04 0.12 -11.69
N TYR A 170 9.02 0.99 -11.64
CA TYR A 170 8.80 2.05 -12.62
C TYR A 170 10.00 3.00 -12.72
N GLY A 171 10.53 3.48 -11.58
CA GLY A 171 11.70 4.35 -11.57
C GLY A 171 12.95 3.70 -12.18
N PHE A 172 13.16 2.41 -11.92
CA PHE A 172 14.25 1.63 -12.52
C PHE A 172 14.08 1.44 -14.05
N LEU A 173 12.85 1.23 -14.53
CA LEU A 173 12.57 1.10 -15.96
C LEU A 173 12.62 2.46 -16.67
N ALA A 174 12.19 3.53 -16.00
CA ALA A 174 12.27 4.91 -16.47
C ALA A 174 13.71 5.33 -16.73
N SER A 175 14.64 5.04 -15.81
CA SER A 175 16.06 5.39 -15.96
C SER A 175 16.75 4.65 -17.10
N ARG A 176 16.16 3.55 -17.58
CA ARG A 176 16.63 2.75 -18.72
C ARG A 176 15.90 3.06 -20.03
N ASN A 177 15.04 4.07 -20.08
CA ASN A 177 14.13 4.36 -21.20
C ASN A 177 13.27 3.17 -21.63
N ARG A 178 12.97 2.23 -20.71
CA ARG A 178 12.18 1.01 -20.94
C ARG A 178 10.74 1.13 -20.45
N LEU A 179 10.18 2.34 -20.52
CA LEU A 179 8.79 2.59 -20.12
C LEU A 179 7.77 1.88 -21.03
N ILE A 180 8.17 1.55 -22.26
CA ILE A 180 7.35 0.79 -23.21
C ILE A 180 7.09 -0.63 -22.71
N ASP A 181 8.05 -1.26 -22.02
CA ASP A 181 7.96 -2.65 -21.53
C ASP A 181 6.83 -2.86 -20.50
N ILE A 182 6.34 -1.77 -19.91
CA ILE A 182 5.25 -1.74 -18.93
C ILE A 182 4.02 -1.00 -19.48
N GLY A 183 3.93 -0.85 -20.79
CA GLY A 183 2.78 -0.27 -21.49
C GLY A 183 2.65 1.24 -21.39
N LEU A 184 3.67 1.95 -20.90
CA LEU A 184 3.67 3.41 -20.85
C LEU A 184 4.15 3.99 -22.18
N LYS A 185 3.36 4.90 -22.73
CA LYS A 185 3.69 5.55 -24.01
C LYS A 185 4.91 6.45 -23.84
N HIS A 186 5.89 6.30 -24.73
CA HIS A 186 6.99 7.24 -24.86
C HIS A 186 6.65 8.25 -25.94
N THR A 187 6.64 9.54 -25.60
CA THR A 187 6.32 10.60 -26.55
C THR A 187 7.44 11.63 -26.62
N LYS A 188 7.76 12.04 -27.85
CA LYS A 188 8.69 13.14 -28.12
C LYS A 188 7.87 14.43 -28.17
N TYR A 189 8.18 15.38 -27.30
CA TYR A 189 7.52 16.68 -27.29
C TYR A 189 7.73 17.40 -28.63
N ARG A 190 6.62 17.85 -29.22
CA ARG A 190 6.60 18.78 -30.35
C ARG A 190 5.65 19.90 -29.95
N GLY A 191 6.18 21.03 -29.49
CA GLY A 191 5.39 22.18 -29.06
C GLY A 191 6.12 23.48 -29.34
N VAL A 192 5.37 24.51 -29.71
CA VAL A 192 5.83 25.88 -29.85
C VAL A 192 5.80 26.50 -28.45
N GLY A 193 6.95 26.90 -27.91
CA GLY A 193 6.99 27.54 -26.60
C GLY A 193 6.25 28.87 -26.57
N THR A 194 5.78 29.28 -25.38
CA THR A 194 5.07 30.55 -25.17
C THR A 194 5.89 31.55 -24.33
N GLU A 195 6.81 31.09 -23.47
CA GLU A 195 7.67 31.98 -22.67
C GLU A 195 8.92 32.37 -23.45
N PHE A 196 9.29 33.65 -23.47
CA PHE A 196 10.51 34.11 -24.15
C PHE A 196 11.76 33.54 -23.45
N GLU A 197 12.58 32.79 -24.19
CA GLU A 197 13.84 32.21 -23.71
C GLU A 197 15.02 33.12 -24.08
N SER A 198 15.17 33.41 -25.38
CA SER A 198 16.30 34.16 -25.91
C SER A 198 16.00 34.75 -27.29
N LEU A 199 16.88 35.64 -27.75
CA LEU A 199 16.87 36.16 -29.12
C LEU A 199 17.93 35.45 -29.93
N ARG A 200 17.53 34.85 -31.06
CA ARG A 200 18.45 34.27 -32.04
C ARG A 200 18.31 34.88 -33.42
N ASP A 201 19.28 34.65 -34.26
CA ASP A 201 19.23 35.09 -35.66
C ASP A 201 18.14 34.31 -36.41
N TYR A 202 17.44 35.02 -37.30
CA TYR A 202 16.44 34.46 -38.20
C TYR A 202 17.09 33.47 -39.18
N THR A 203 16.43 32.33 -39.38
CA THR A 203 16.71 31.36 -40.43
C THR A 203 15.51 31.25 -41.36
N PHE A 204 15.71 30.84 -42.61
CA PHE A 204 14.63 30.75 -43.60
C PHE A 204 13.49 29.80 -43.21
N ASP A 205 13.74 28.87 -42.30
CA ASP A 205 12.74 27.93 -41.77
C ASP A 205 11.86 28.54 -40.65
N ASP A 206 12.12 29.79 -40.24
CA ASP A 206 11.38 30.47 -39.16
C ASP A 206 10.11 31.15 -39.65
N ASP A 207 9.05 31.08 -38.82
CA ASP A 207 7.82 31.83 -39.06
C ASP A 207 8.06 33.33 -38.87
N PHE A 208 7.74 34.12 -39.89
CA PHE A 208 7.88 35.58 -39.90
C PHE A 208 7.12 36.28 -38.76
N ARG A 209 6.09 35.64 -38.19
CA ARG A 209 5.31 36.18 -37.06
C ARG A 209 6.14 36.32 -35.78
N TRP A 210 7.25 35.60 -35.67
CA TRP A 210 8.08 35.56 -34.45
C TRP A 210 9.30 36.49 -34.54
N ILE A 211 9.43 37.24 -35.64
CA ILE A 211 10.45 38.26 -35.80
C ILE A 211 10.20 39.40 -34.81
N ASP A 212 11.19 39.68 -33.97
CA ASP A 212 11.17 40.86 -33.12
C ASP A 212 11.72 42.05 -33.93
N TRP A 213 10.82 42.86 -34.49
CA TRP A 213 11.19 44.03 -35.28
C TRP A 213 12.00 45.07 -34.50
N LYS A 214 11.79 45.16 -33.17
CA LYS A 214 12.51 46.11 -32.31
C LYS A 214 13.94 45.65 -32.04
N ALA A 215 14.14 44.36 -31.79
CA ALA A 215 15.47 43.77 -31.66
C ALA A 215 16.22 43.81 -33.00
N THR A 216 15.52 43.52 -34.10
CA THR A 216 16.06 43.58 -35.47
C THR A 216 16.56 44.98 -35.81
N ALA A 217 15.78 46.03 -35.50
CA ALA A 217 16.19 47.42 -35.73
C ALA A 217 17.45 47.84 -34.93
N ARG A 218 17.62 47.30 -33.72
CA ARG A 218 18.80 47.58 -32.87
C ARG A 218 20.05 46.83 -33.31
N ARG A 219 19.89 45.56 -33.70
CA ARG A 219 20.99 44.68 -34.10
C ARG A 219 21.36 44.81 -35.58
N GLN A 220 20.54 45.51 -36.38
CA GLN A 220 20.67 45.60 -37.84
C GLN A 220 20.73 44.21 -38.51
N LYS A 221 20.09 43.21 -37.88
CA LYS A 221 20.06 41.82 -38.34
C LYS A 221 18.73 41.17 -37.95
N PRO A 222 18.03 40.47 -38.88
CA PRO A 222 16.77 39.80 -38.57
C PRO A 222 16.89 38.85 -37.37
N THR A 223 16.12 39.14 -36.32
CA THR A 223 16.19 38.44 -35.03
C THR A 223 14.81 37.87 -34.67
N VAL A 224 14.77 36.60 -34.28
CA VAL A 224 13.56 35.85 -33.90
C VAL A 224 13.54 35.63 -32.40
N ARG A 225 12.35 35.72 -31.79
CA ARG A 225 12.14 35.29 -30.40
C ARG A 225 12.12 33.77 -30.33
N GLN A 226 13.07 33.20 -29.61
CA GLN A 226 13.00 31.80 -29.22
C GLN A 226 12.17 31.71 -27.94
N HIS A 227 11.17 30.85 -27.96
CA HIS A 227 10.31 30.63 -26.80
C HIS A 227 10.57 29.26 -26.19
N GLU A 228 10.71 29.21 -24.86
CA GLU A 228 10.78 27.97 -24.08
C GLU A 228 9.36 27.39 -23.93
N ILE A 229 9.26 26.07 -24.06
CA ILE A 229 8.00 25.34 -23.81
C ILE A 229 7.68 25.45 -22.33
N GLU A 230 6.46 25.88 -21.99
CA GLU A 230 6.02 25.94 -20.60
C GLU A 230 5.98 24.51 -20.00
N GLN A 231 6.98 24.15 -19.18
CA GLN A 231 7.17 22.76 -18.72
C GLN A 231 6.32 22.37 -17.50
N ASN A 232 5.62 23.32 -16.88
CA ASN A 232 5.11 23.17 -15.51
C ASN A 232 3.58 23.29 -15.42
N GLN A 233 2.84 22.21 -15.67
CA GLN A 233 1.39 22.21 -15.47
C GLN A 233 1.04 22.06 -13.97
N ASN A 234 -0.09 22.62 -13.54
CA ASN A 234 -0.67 22.31 -12.23
C ASN A 234 -1.63 21.14 -12.38
N VAL A 235 -1.43 20.09 -11.60
CA VAL A 235 -2.22 18.85 -11.62
C VAL A 235 -2.78 18.61 -10.23
N ILE A 236 -4.07 18.30 -10.15
CA ILE A 236 -4.74 18.03 -8.88
C ILE A 236 -5.51 16.72 -9.03
N ILE A 237 -5.10 15.72 -8.26
CA ILE A 237 -5.83 14.47 -8.15
C ILE A 237 -7.00 14.70 -7.19
N MET A 238 -8.22 14.40 -7.62
CA MET A 238 -9.40 14.32 -6.78
C MET A 238 -9.77 12.85 -6.61
N LEU A 239 -9.49 12.30 -5.44
CA LEU A 239 -9.70 10.90 -5.11
C LEU A 239 -10.97 10.73 -4.29
N ASP A 240 -11.94 10.01 -4.84
CA ASP A 240 -13.16 9.62 -4.12
C ASP A 240 -12.84 8.50 -3.11
N ALA A 241 -13.35 8.64 -1.89
CA ALA A 241 -13.27 7.68 -0.78
C ALA A 241 -14.67 7.40 -0.18
N GLY A 242 -15.74 7.58 -0.95
CA GLY A 242 -17.11 7.21 -0.55
C GLY A 242 -17.41 5.72 -0.70
N ARG A 243 -18.69 5.37 -0.48
CA ARG A 243 -19.13 3.97 -0.31
C ARG A 243 -18.88 3.09 -1.54
N LEU A 244 -18.92 3.66 -2.74
CA LEU A 244 -18.72 2.88 -3.97
C LEU A 244 -17.28 2.38 -4.11
N MET A 245 -16.34 3.04 -3.42
CA MET A 245 -14.93 2.68 -3.41
C MET A 245 -14.59 1.56 -2.39
N LEU A 246 -15.58 1.10 -1.61
CA LEU A 246 -15.48 -0.06 -0.71
C LEU A 246 -15.68 -1.40 -1.41
N ASN A 247 -16.07 -1.41 -2.69
CA ASN A 247 -16.19 -2.66 -3.41
C ASN A 247 -14.80 -3.30 -3.57
N ALA A 248 -14.68 -4.55 -3.13
CA ALA A 248 -13.47 -5.34 -3.29
C ALA A 248 -13.45 -5.97 -4.67
N VAL A 249 -12.32 -5.84 -5.37
CA VAL A 249 -12.06 -6.46 -6.66
C VAL A 249 -10.79 -7.29 -6.48
N GLU A 250 -10.92 -8.60 -6.64
CA GLU A 250 -9.82 -9.56 -6.49
C GLU A 250 -9.04 -9.44 -5.17
N GLY A 251 -9.77 -9.24 -4.05
CA GLY A 251 -9.19 -9.19 -2.71
C GLY A 251 -8.61 -7.83 -2.29
N MET A 252 -8.74 -6.79 -3.12
CA MET A 252 -8.32 -5.42 -2.80
C MET A 252 -9.47 -4.43 -3.02
N TYR A 253 -9.61 -3.42 -2.16
CA TYR A 253 -10.66 -2.41 -2.32
C TYR A 253 -10.36 -1.48 -3.50
N LYS A 254 -11.40 -0.99 -4.18
CA LYS A 254 -11.26 -0.02 -5.29
C LYS A 254 -10.45 1.22 -4.89
N ILE A 255 -10.59 1.72 -3.65
CA ILE A 255 -9.81 2.84 -3.13
C ILE A 255 -8.29 2.56 -3.14
N ASP A 256 -7.87 1.32 -2.95
CA ASP A 256 -6.47 0.95 -2.88
C ASP A 256 -5.82 0.99 -4.27
N TYR A 257 -6.53 0.50 -5.29
CA TYR A 257 -6.14 0.65 -6.70
C TYR A 257 -6.02 2.13 -7.06
N ALA A 258 -6.98 2.95 -6.64
CA ALA A 258 -6.99 4.38 -6.91
C ALA A 258 -5.85 5.14 -6.22
N ILE A 259 -5.48 4.75 -4.99
CA ILE A 259 -4.32 5.29 -4.28
C ILE A 259 -3.01 4.90 -4.98
N ASN A 260 -2.86 3.63 -5.41
CA ASN A 260 -1.66 3.19 -6.14
C ASN A 260 -1.51 3.98 -7.45
N ALA A 261 -2.60 4.16 -8.19
CA ALA A 261 -2.63 4.97 -9.41
C ALA A 261 -2.30 6.44 -9.14
N ALA A 262 -2.84 7.02 -8.06
CA ALA A 262 -2.55 8.40 -7.66
C ALA A 262 -1.07 8.62 -7.30
N LEU A 263 -0.45 7.67 -6.59
CA LEU A 263 0.97 7.74 -6.25
C LEU A 263 1.87 7.55 -7.47
N MET A 264 1.50 6.64 -8.37
CA MET A 264 2.24 6.44 -9.61
C MET A 264 2.15 7.67 -10.52
N LEU A 265 0.96 8.24 -10.68
CA LEU A 265 0.75 9.50 -11.38
C LEU A 265 1.56 10.64 -10.74
N THR A 266 1.60 10.72 -9.41
CA THR A 266 2.44 11.67 -8.67
C THR A 266 3.91 11.52 -9.02
N PHE A 267 4.42 10.30 -9.02
CA PHE A 267 5.81 10.01 -9.40
C PHE A 267 6.10 10.47 -10.83
N VAL A 268 5.22 10.16 -11.78
CA VAL A 268 5.38 10.55 -13.19
C VAL A 268 5.33 12.07 -13.35
N ALA A 269 4.34 12.74 -12.76
CA ALA A 269 4.18 14.18 -12.84
C ALA A 269 5.39 14.93 -12.27
N ILE A 270 5.94 14.50 -11.12
CA ILE A 270 7.15 15.08 -10.53
C ILE A 270 8.35 14.93 -11.49
N ASN A 271 8.53 13.75 -12.10
CA ASN A 271 9.61 13.52 -13.06
C ASN A 271 9.42 14.31 -14.37
N LYS A 272 8.20 14.78 -14.64
CA LYS A 272 7.85 15.66 -15.75
C LYS A 272 7.81 17.15 -15.35
N SER A 273 8.32 17.49 -14.17
CA SER A 273 8.41 18.85 -13.60
C SER A 273 7.05 19.53 -13.32
N ASP A 274 5.96 18.77 -13.27
CA ASP A 274 4.64 19.30 -13.01
C ASP A 274 4.39 19.52 -11.50
N ASN A 275 3.59 20.54 -11.17
CA ASN A 275 3.12 20.75 -9.80
C ASN A 275 1.95 19.81 -9.55
N ILE A 276 2.11 18.79 -8.70
CA ILE A 276 1.02 17.86 -8.41
C ILE A 276 0.56 17.91 -6.95
N GLY A 277 -0.74 17.93 -6.74
CA GLY A 277 -1.41 17.86 -5.44
C GLY A 277 -2.53 16.85 -5.43
N ILE A 278 -3.12 16.61 -4.25
CA ILE A 278 -4.24 15.68 -4.08
C ILE A 278 -5.29 16.26 -3.14
N ILE A 279 -6.55 15.97 -3.44
CA ILE A 279 -7.73 16.16 -2.59
C ILE A 279 -8.39 14.80 -2.48
N VAL A 280 -8.55 14.30 -1.26
CA VAL A 280 -9.31 13.09 -0.97
C VAL A 280 -10.64 13.50 -0.35
N PHE A 281 -11.73 12.95 -0.83
CA PHE A 281 -13.07 13.33 -0.38
C PHE A 281 -14.01 12.13 -0.27
N SER A 282 -14.96 12.25 0.65
CA SER A 282 -16.08 11.33 0.91
C SER A 282 -17.34 12.21 1.02
N ASP A 283 -18.13 12.08 2.09
CA ASP A 283 -19.09 13.10 2.51
C ASP A 283 -18.39 14.39 2.98
N LYS A 284 -17.09 14.34 3.28
CA LYS A 284 -16.25 15.48 3.68
C LYS A 284 -14.89 15.47 2.97
N ILE A 285 -14.06 16.48 3.23
CA ILE A 285 -12.66 16.45 2.78
C ILE A 285 -11.86 15.63 3.78
N GLU A 286 -11.28 14.52 3.33
CA GLU A 286 -10.50 13.59 4.17
C GLU A 286 -9.02 13.99 4.21
N ALA A 287 -8.47 14.45 3.08
CA ALA A 287 -7.09 14.91 3.00
C ALA A 287 -6.90 15.95 1.90
N TYR A 288 -5.93 16.84 2.09
CA TYR A 288 -5.50 17.80 1.07
C TYR A 288 -3.99 18.02 1.14
N VAL A 289 -3.31 17.85 0.00
CA VAL A 289 -1.92 18.24 -0.18
C VAL A 289 -1.86 19.23 -1.35
N PRO A 290 -1.40 20.48 -1.13
CA PRO A 290 -1.34 21.49 -2.18
C PRO A 290 -0.35 21.10 -3.29
N PRO A 291 -0.60 21.50 -4.55
CA PRO A 291 0.25 21.14 -5.67
C PRO A 291 1.64 21.77 -5.55
N LYS A 292 2.68 20.92 -5.62
CA LYS A 292 4.09 21.32 -5.61
C LYS A 292 4.90 20.41 -6.53
N LYS A 293 6.03 20.90 -7.02
CA LYS A 293 6.96 20.16 -7.90
C LYS A 293 8.13 19.48 -7.18
N ASP A 294 8.27 19.64 -5.86
CA ASP A 294 9.47 19.19 -5.16
C ASP A 294 9.53 17.67 -4.95
N LYS A 295 10.74 17.11 -4.87
CA LYS A 295 10.96 15.66 -4.73
C LYS A 295 10.32 15.06 -3.46
N LYS A 296 10.07 15.86 -2.41
CA LYS A 296 9.41 15.36 -1.19
C LYS A 296 7.89 15.24 -1.36
N GLN A 297 7.33 15.77 -2.45
CA GLN A 297 5.89 15.77 -2.68
C GLN A 297 5.29 14.35 -2.75
N LEU A 298 6.00 13.39 -3.37
CA LEU A 298 5.56 11.99 -3.37
C LEU A 298 5.44 11.43 -1.94
N SER A 299 6.40 11.75 -1.07
CA SER A 299 6.33 11.31 0.33
C SER A 299 5.21 11.99 1.10
N ARG A 300 4.92 13.27 0.83
CA ARG A 300 3.79 13.99 1.49
C ARG A 300 2.46 13.41 1.06
N ILE A 301 2.29 13.12 -0.23
CA ILE A 301 1.06 12.51 -0.76
C ILE A 301 0.92 11.09 -0.20
N SER A 302 1.99 10.28 -0.19
CA SER A 302 1.97 8.94 0.43
C SER A 302 1.59 8.99 1.92
N GLU A 303 2.15 9.93 2.67
CA GLU A 303 1.79 10.14 4.08
C GLU A 303 0.35 10.63 4.26
N SER A 304 -0.22 11.37 3.32
CA SER A 304 -1.64 11.74 3.38
C SER A 304 -2.59 10.59 3.05
N LEU A 305 -2.10 9.55 2.37
CA LEU A 305 -2.91 8.44 1.85
C LEU A 305 -2.79 7.14 2.67
N TYR A 306 -1.75 6.96 3.50
CA TYR A 306 -1.53 5.67 4.19
C TYR A 306 -2.72 5.26 5.06
N ASN A 307 -3.39 6.20 5.72
CA ASN A 307 -4.55 5.91 6.57
C ASN A 307 -5.90 6.28 5.92
N VAL A 308 -5.91 6.57 4.61
CA VAL A 308 -7.15 6.80 3.88
C VAL A 308 -7.83 5.47 3.61
N LYS A 309 -9.04 5.33 4.16
CA LYS A 309 -9.97 4.22 3.92
C LYS A 309 -11.26 4.76 3.31
N ALA A 310 -11.87 3.99 2.43
CA ALA A 310 -13.20 4.34 1.93
C ALA A 310 -14.23 4.31 3.07
N LYS A 311 -15.26 5.15 2.97
CA LYS A 311 -16.28 5.36 4.00
C LYS A 311 -17.61 4.84 3.53
N MET A 312 -18.42 4.30 4.43
CA MET A 312 -19.83 3.97 4.19
C MET A 312 -20.69 5.25 4.15
N ALA A 313 -20.36 6.17 3.26
CA ALA A 313 -21.05 7.44 3.06
C ALA A 313 -21.10 7.80 1.57
N GLU A 314 -22.10 8.57 1.17
CA GLU A 314 -22.19 9.11 -0.18
C GLU A 314 -21.18 10.23 -0.40
N SER A 315 -20.57 10.24 -1.59
CA SER A 315 -19.57 11.24 -1.94
C SER A 315 -20.22 12.60 -2.23
N ASP A 316 -19.83 13.64 -1.49
CA ASP A 316 -20.29 15.01 -1.69
C ASP A 316 -19.41 15.72 -2.73
N TYR A 317 -19.66 15.43 -4.02
CA TYR A 317 -18.92 16.05 -5.13
C TYR A 317 -19.04 17.58 -5.12
N LYS A 318 -20.19 18.13 -4.71
CA LYS A 318 -20.38 19.58 -4.66
C LYS A 318 -19.37 20.21 -3.68
N ARG A 319 -19.27 19.66 -2.47
CA ARG A 319 -18.30 20.11 -1.46
C ARG A 319 -16.86 19.95 -1.93
N ALA A 320 -16.53 18.82 -2.55
CA ALA A 320 -15.19 18.57 -3.08
C ALA A 320 -14.78 19.60 -4.15
N PHE A 321 -15.68 19.89 -5.11
CA PHE A 321 -15.41 20.84 -6.18
C PHE A 321 -15.39 22.30 -5.69
N LEU A 322 -16.24 22.67 -4.72
CA LEU A 322 -16.17 23.99 -4.08
C LEU A 322 -14.87 24.17 -3.31
N PHE A 323 -14.43 23.15 -2.57
CA PHE A 323 -13.14 23.15 -1.89
C PHE A 323 -11.99 23.30 -2.89
N ALA A 324 -11.98 22.51 -3.96
CA ALA A 324 -10.99 22.60 -5.04
C ALA A 324 -10.93 24.02 -5.65
N LYS A 325 -12.08 24.61 -5.99
CA LYS A 325 -12.18 25.99 -6.50
C LYS A 325 -11.63 27.03 -5.51
N SER A 326 -11.81 26.80 -4.21
CA SER A 326 -11.32 27.72 -3.18
C SER A 326 -9.79 27.67 -3.06
N LYS A 327 -9.19 26.48 -3.16
CA LYS A 327 -7.77 26.24 -2.95
C LYS A 327 -6.92 26.43 -4.22
N ASN A 328 -7.50 26.27 -5.40
CA ASN A 328 -6.79 26.32 -6.66
C ASN A 328 -7.24 27.50 -7.52
N LYS A 329 -6.40 28.54 -7.54
CA LYS A 329 -6.62 29.75 -8.35
C LYS A 329 -5.96 29.70 -9.73
N LYS A 330 -4.98 28.81 -9.91
CA LYS A 330 -4.27 28.63 -11.18
C LYS A 330 -5.01 27.65 -12.09
N ARG A 331 -4.92 27.85 -13.41
CA ARG A 331 -5.33 26.86 -14.40
C ARG A 331 -4.64 25.54 -14.07
N SER A 332 -5.43 24.49 -13.97
CA SER A 332 -5.01 23.17 -13.49
C SER A 332 -5.73 22.07 -14.25
N LEU A 333 -5.08 20.92 -14.39
CA LEU A 333 -5.68 19.67 -14.80
C LEU A 333 -6.19 18.94 -13.55
N PHE A 334 -7.51 18.81 -13.43
CA PHE A 334 -8.14 17.99 -12.40
C PHE A 334 -8.30 16.56 -12.88
N ILE A 335 -7.78 15.61 -12.10
CA ILE A 335 -7.85 14.19 -12.38
C ILE A 335 -8.75 13.55 -11.32
N VAL A 336 -9.99 13.26 -11.69
CA VAL A 336 -11.02 12.74 -10.79
C VAL A 336 -11.07 11.22 -10.89
N ILE A 337 -10.69 10.54 -9.81
CA ILE A 337 -10.71 9.08 -9.70
C ILE A 337 -11.87 8.71 -8.79
N THR A 338 -12.86 8.00 -9.34
CA THR A 338 -14.12 7.71 -8.66
C THR A 338 -14.74 6.42 -9.17
N ASP A 339 -15.80 5.94 -8.53
CA ASP A 339 -16.72 4.98 -9.11
C ASP A 339 -18.04 5.69 -9.47
N LEU A 340 -18.63 5.36 -10.62
CA LEU A 340 -19.85 5.99 -11.13
C LEU A 340 -20.89 4.91 -11.44
N ILE A 341 -21.94 4.84 -10.64
CA ILE A 341 -23.01 3.84 -10.84
C ILE A 341 -24.32 4.49 -11.27
N ASP A 342 -24.59 5.74 -10.86
CA ASP A 342 -25.91 6.36 -11.03
C ASP A 342 -25.88 7.68 -11.83
N LEU A 343 -26.94 7.90 -12.61
CA LEU A 343 -27.25 9.11 -13.37
C LEU A 343 -27.39 10.33 -12.46
N TYR A 344 -27.91 10.19 -11.23
CA TYR A 344 -28.08 11.33 -10.31
C TYR A 344 -26.73 11.85 -9.78
N ALA A 345 -25.87 10.95 -9.30
CA ALA A 345 -24.50 11.28 -8.91
C ALA A 345 -23.72 11.90 -10.08
N SER A 346 -23.92 11.36 -11.29
CA SER A 346 -23.33 11.87 -12.52
C SER A 346 -23.82 13.28 -12.87
N LYS A 347 -25.12 13.58 -12.75
CA LYS A 347 -25.66 14.95 -12.96
C LYS A 347 -25.05 15.97 -12.00
N ASN A 348 -24.93 15.63 -10.71
CA ASN A 348 -24.29 16.49 -9.73
C ASN A 348 -22.81 16.73 -10.07
N LEU A 349 -22.09 15.69 -10.45
CA LEU A 349 -20.70 15.80 -10.92
C LEU A 349 -20.61 16.70 -12.16
N ILE A 350 -21.40 16.42 -13.20
CA ILE A 350 -21.43 17.17 -14.47
C ILE A 350 -21.71 18.66 -14.24
N ASN A 351 -22.67 18.99 -13.37
CA ASN A 351 -23.00 20.39 -13.06
C ASN A 351 -21.83 21.14 -12.41
N ASN A 352 -21.11 20.49 -11.50
CA ASN A 352 -19.92 21.09 -10.88
C ASN A 352 -18.77 21.25 -11.89
N VAL A 353 -18.60 20.29 -12.80
CA VAL A 353 -17.58 20.34 -13.87
C VAL A 353 -17.84 21.51 -14.81
N LYS A 354 -19.09 21.72 -15.26
CA LYS A 354 -19.47 22.85 -16.11
C LYS A 354 -19.06 24.20 -15.51
N SER A 355 -19.12 24.33 -14.18
CA SER A 355 -18.76 25.58 -13.49
C SER A 355 -17.25 25.87 -13.44
N LEU A 356 -16.40 24.84 -13.57
CA LEU A 356 -14.94 24.95 -13.48
C LEU A 356 -14.22 24.80 -14.82
N LYS A 357 -14.86 24.17 -15.80
CA LYS A 357 -14.32 23.93 -17.14
C LYS A 357 -13.74 25.17 -17.85
N PRO A 358 -14.30 26.38 -17.73
CA PRO A 358 -13.73 27.55 -18.40
C PRO A 358 -12.27 27.83 -18.01
N MET A 359 -11.88 27.49 -16.78
CA MET A 359 -10.53 27.76 -16.25
C MET A 359 -9.67 26.50 -16.09
N HIS A 360 -10.26 25.31 -16.13
CA HIS A 360 -9.59 24.07 -15.76
C HIS A 360 -9.90 22.94 -16.74
N ALA A 361 -8.92 22.05 -16.95
CA ALA A 361 -9.11 20.83 -17.71
C ALA A 361 -9.48 19.68 -16.76
N PHE A 362 -10.21 18.67 -17.28
CA PHE A 362 -10.65 17.53 -16.48
C PHE A 362 -10.35 16.20 -17.16
N LEU A 363 -9.86 15.25 -16.37
CA LEU A 363 -9.74 13.83 -16.67
C LEU A 363 -10.54 13.05 -15.62
N PHE A 364 -11.54 12.30 -16.04
CA PHE A 364 -12.34 11.42 -15.21
C PHE A 364 -11.91 9.97 -15.41
N THR A 365 -11.84 9.22 -14.33
CA THR A 365 -11.60 7.79 -14.39
C THR A 365 -12.54 7.08 -13.44
N ALA A 366 -13.41 6.26 -14.04
CA ALA A 366 -14.41 5.48 -13.36
C ALA A 366 -13.91 4.04 -13.20
N LEU A 367 -13.90 3.52 -11.97
CA LEU A 367 -13.48 2.13 -11.69
C LEU A 367 -14.64 1.17 -11.91
N ARG A 368 -14.56 0.33 -12.95
CA ARG A 368 -15.58 -0.68 -13.26
C ARG A 368 -15.68 -1.72 -12.15
N ASP A 369 -16.88 -2.24 -11.92
CA ASP A 369 -17.10 -3.46 -11.15
C ASP A 369 -17.12 -4.68 -12.08
N PRO A 370 -16.12 -5.58 -12.02
CA PRO A 370 -16.10 -6.79 -12.85
C PRO A 370 -17.26 -7.73 -12.55
N ALA A 371 -17.70 -7.81 -11.29
CA ALA A 371 -18.77 -8.70 -10.87
C ALA A 371 -20.10 -8.35 -11.55
N LEU A 372 -20.40 -7.06 -11.75
CA LEU A 372 -21.57 -6.64 -12.52
C LEU A 372 -21.51 -7.10 -13.97
N THR A 373 -20.32 -7.07 -14.57
CA THR A 373 -20.11 -7.53 -15.95
C THR A 373 -20.33 -9.04 -16.04
N GLU A 374 -19.76 -9.81 -15.11
CA GLU A 374 -19.94 -11.27 -15.03
C GLU A 374 -21.42 -11.65 -14.83
N ILE A 375 -22.13 -10.98 -13.91
CA ILE A 375 -23.57 -11.20 -13.68
C ILE A 375 -24.36 -10.92 -14.97
N SER A 376 -24.04 -9.84 -15.68
CA SER A 376 -24.74 -9.48 -16.93
C SER A 376 -24.53 -10.52 -18.05
N LEU A 377 -23.37 -11.18 -18.07
CA LEU A 377 -23.02 -12.17 -19.10
C LEU A 377 -23.43 -13.60 -18.73
N SER A 378 -23.67 -13.88 -17.45
CA SER A 378 -24.06 -15.21 -16.97
C SER A 378 -25.36 -15.73 -17.62
N ALA A 379 -25.46 -17.06 -17.81
CA ALA A 379 -26.67 -17.73 -18.26
C ALA A 379 -27.54 -18.05 -17.02
N PRO A 380 -28.71 -17.39 -16.84
CA PRO A 380 -29.52 -17.59 -15.65
C PRO A 380 -30.25 -18.94 -15.70
N SER A 381 -30.20 -19.67 -14.59
CA SER A 381 -30.89 -20.94 -14.37
C SER A 381 -32.11 -20.79 -13.45
N THR A 382 -32.16 -19.72 -12.67
CA THR A 382 -33.25 -19.41 -11.72
C THR A 382 -33.89 -18.06 -12.01
N LEU A 383 -35.15 -17.86 -11.59
CA LEU A 383 -35.83 -16.57 -11.72
C LEU A 383 -35.09 -15.43 -10.99
N SER A 384 -34.48 -15.74 -9.85
CA SER A 384 -33.63 -14.79 -9.10
C SER A 384 -32.43 -14.32 -9.92
N GLU A 385 -31.78 -15.24 -10.64
CA GLU A 385 -30.67 -14.91 -11.55
C GLU A 385 -31.13 -14.07 -12.74
N VAL A 386 -32.35 -14.28 -13.25
CA VAL A 386 -32.92 -13.41 -14.30
C VAL A 386 -33.04 -11.97 -13.79
N TYR A 387 -33.59 -11.76 -12.58
CA TYR A 387 -33.69 -10.42 -12.00
C TYR A 387 -32.33 -9.78 -11.73
N ARG A 388 -31.36 -10.54 -11.21
CA ARG A 388 -29.99 -10.06 -10.98
C ARG A 388 -29.31 -9.65 -12.29
N LYS A 389 -29.45 -10.46 -13.34
CA LYS A 389 -28.93 -10.17 -14.68
C LYS A 389 -29.56 -8.91 -15.27
N ALA A 390 -30.88 -8.77 -15.19
CA ALA A 390 -31.59 -7.57 -15.67
C ALA A 390 -31.14 -6.30 -14.93
N ALA A 391 -31.00 -6.37 -13.60
CA ALA A 391 -30.51 -5.26 -12.79
C ALA A 391 -29.05 -4.90 -13.13
N ALA A 392 -28.17 -5.90 -13.29
CA ALA A 392 -26.78 -5.68 -13.70
C ALA A 392 -26.69 -5.02 -15.08
N TYR A 393 -27.50 -5.47 -16.04
CA TYR A 393 -27.56 -4.88 -17.39
C TYR A 393 -28.04 -3.42 -17.36
N ASP A 394 -29.07 -3.11 -16.57
CA ASP A 394 -29.56 -1.73 -16.39
C ASP A 394 -28.49 -0.82 -15.77
N LEU A 395 -27.80 -1.28 -14.72
CA LEU A 395 -26.70 -0.53 -14.09
C LEU A 395 -25.54 -0.27 -15.06
N LEU A 396 -25.12 -1.27 -15.83
CA LEU A 396 -24.06 -1.11 -16.84
C LEU A 396 -24.47 -0.13 -17.94
N THR A 397 -25.75 -0.17 -18.35
CA THR A 397 -26.29 0.76 -19.36
C THR A 397 -26.30 2.20 -18.84
N LYS A 398 -26.81 2.41 -17.62
CA LYS A 398 -26.81 3.73 -16.95
C LYS A 398 -25.39 4.27 -16.79
N ARG A 399 -24.45 3.42 -16.39
CA ARG A 399 -23.03 3.78 -16.30
C ARG A 399 -22.45 4.22 -17.63
N LYS A 400 -22.71 3.48 -18.71
CA LYS A 400 -22.22 3.84 -20.06
C LYS A 400 -22.74 5.21 -20.49
N THR A 401 -24.02 5.50 -20.22
CA THR A 401 -24.62 6.81 -20.47
C THR A 401 -23.94 7.91 -19.64
N ALA A 402 -23.75 7.70 -18.34
CA ALA A 402 -23.07 8.64 -17.46
C ALA A 402 -21.64 8.98 -17.92
N VAL A 403 -20.85 7.98 -18.32
CA VAL A 403 -19.50 8.18 -18.85
C VAL A 403 -19.54 8.99 -20.15
N HIS A 404 -20.51 8.72 -21.03
CA HIS A 404 -20.68 9.50 -22.26
C HIS A 404 -21.06 10.95 -21.97
N GLU A 405 -21.98 11.21 -21.04
CA GLU A 405 -22.36 12.56 -20.64
C GLU A 405 -21.17 13.33 -20.02
N LEU A 406 -20.33 12.69 -19.22
CA LEU A 406 -19.11 13.29 -18.68
C LEU A 406 -18.09 13.65 -19.77
N LYS A 407 -17.93 12.79 -20.79
CA LYS A 407 -17.09 13.11 -21.96
C LYS A 407 -17.62 14.38 -22.65
N SER A 408 -18.92 14.40 -22.94
CA SER A 408 -19.58 15.53 -23.59
C SER A 408 -19.53 16.81 -22.74
N ALA A 409 -19.54 16.69 -21.41
CA ALA A 409 -19.42 17.83 -20.50
C ALA A 409 -18.05 18.52 -20.57
N GLY A 410 -17.00 17.86 -21.07
CA GLY A 410 -15.72 18.51 -21.37
C GLY A 410 -14.47 17.89 -20.77
N GLY A 411 -14.51 16.60 -20.45
CA GLY A 411 -13.35 15.87 -19.95
C GLY A 411 -13.00 14.66 -20.82
N PHE A 412 -11.79 14.17 -20.63
CA PHE A 412 -11.45 12.80 -20.99
C PHE A 412 -12.07 11.90 -19.92
N ALA A 413 -12.84 10.89 -20.28
CA ALA A 413 -13.41 9.96 -19.29
C ALA A 413 -13.13 8.52 -19.72
N PHE A 414 -12.67 7.69 -18.79
CA PHE A 414 -12.40 6.28 -19.04
C PHE A 414 -13.12 5.44 -18.00
N ASP A 415 -13.74 4.35 -18.47
CA ASP A 415 -14.25 3.29 -17.62
C ASP A 415 -13.25 2.14 -17.68
N VAL A 416 -12.58 1.87 -16.56
CA VAL A 416 -11.40 0.99 -16.52
C VAL A 416 -11.56 -0.09 -15.47
N HIS A 417 -11.02 -1.26 -15.76
CA HIS A 417 -10.84 -2.28 -14.75
C HIS A 417 -9.87 -1.77 -13.66
N PRO A 418 -10.11 -2.03 -12.36
CA PRO A 418 -9.25 -1.50 -11.29
C PRO A 418 -7.75 -1.84 -11.45
N LYS A 419 -7.43 -3.06 -11.92
CA LYS A 419 -6.04 -3.45 -12.22
C LYS A 419 -5.36 -2.61 -13.30
N ASP A 420 -6.12 -2.17 -14.30
CA ASP A 420 -5.59 -1.44 -15.44
C ASP A 420 -5.56 0.07 -15.19
N LEU A 421 -6.08 0.52 -14.04
CA LEU A 421 -6.25 1.93 -13.70
C LEU A 421 -4.93 2.70 -13.80
N THR A 422 -3.86 2.19 -13.18
CA THR A 422 -2.58 2.89 -13.11
C THR A 422 -2.01 3.20 -14.50
N VAL A 423 -1.96 2.20 -15.37
CA VAL A 423 -1.37 2.34 -16.72
C VAL A 423 -2.23 3.27 -17.58
N ASN A 424 -3.56 3.08 -17.56
CA ASN A 424 -4.47 3.93 -18.32
C ASN A 424 -4.40 5.39 -17.86
N LEU A 425 -4.44 5.62 -16.54
CA LEU A 425 -4.41 6.97 -15.97
C LEU A 425 -3.14 7.73 -16.35
N VAL A 426 -1.98 7.08 -16.23
CA VAL A 426 -0.69 7.68 -16.59
C VAL A 426 -0.61 7.97 -18.09
N ASN A 427 -1.06 7.04 -18.94
CA ASN A 427 -1.07 7.25 -20.39
C ASN A 427 -2.01 8.39 -20.80
N SER A 428 -3.20 8.46 -20.21
CA SER A 428 -4.14 9.56 -20.43
C SER A 428 -3.60 10.89 -19.95
N TYR A 429 -2.89 10.91 -18.81
CA TYR A 429 -2.22 12.10 -18.32
C TYR A 429 -1.19 12.64 -19.33
N ILE A 430 -0.33 11.76 -19.87
CA ILE A 430 0.68 12.13 -20.85
C ILE A 430 0.02 12.68 -22.13
N GLU A 431 -1.00 12.01 -22.63
CA GLU A 431 -1.74 12.43 -23.84
C GLU A 431 -2.43 13.80 -23.65
N ILE A 432 -3.04 14.03 -22.48
CA ILE A 432 -3.70 15.31 -22.19
C ILE A 432 -2.67 16.42 -22.03
N LYS A 433 -1.55 16.15 -21.36
CA LYS A 433 -0.47 17.12 -21.22
C LYS A 433 -0.02 17.62 -22.60
N GLU A 434 0.14 16.71 -23.56
CA GLU A 434 0.47 17.08 -24.95
C GLU A 434 -0.58 17.95 -25.59
N ARG A 435 -1.87 17.56 -25.52
CA ARG A 435 -2.95 18.34 -26.13
C ARG A 435 -3.15 19.72 -25.52
N LEU A 436 -2.82 19.88 -24.23
CA LEU A 436 -2.89 21.16 -23.53
C LEU A 436 -1.62 22.01 -23.69
N SER A 437 -0.53 21.41 -24.18
CA SER A 437 0.73 22.07 -24.53
C SER A 437 0.83 22.46 -26.01
N ILE A 438 -0.18 22.12 -26.81
CA ILE A 438 -0.44 22.63 -28.17
C ILE A 438 -1.42 23.79 -28.04
#